data_AF-A0A1H7H7N0-F1
#
_entry.id   AF-A0A1H7H7N0-F1
#
_cell.length_a   1.000
_cell.length_b   1.000
_cell.length_c   1.000
_cell.angle_alpha   90.00
_cell.angle_beta   90.00
_cell.angle_gamma   90.00
#
_symmetry.space_group_name_H-M   'P 1'
#
loop_
_entity.id
_entity.type
_entity.pdbx_description
1 polymer ?
#
loop_
_entity_poly.entity_id
_entity_poly.type
_entity_poly.pdbx_seq_one_letter_code
_entity_poly.pdbx_strand_id
1 'polypeptide(L)'
;MEQDREYGGWLKISDSGVAIGTLAVAVWMFIDGNTLTSISLSTFGVIAVLRLQSHGVREWTDEHTWLFFALLTLLALLAVAGVYPVEPLPKKSI
;
A
#
# COMPACT_ATOMS: atom_id res chain seq x y z
N MET A 1 0.88 29.15 -1.11
CA MET A 1 2.29 28.86 -1.48
C MET A 1 3.24 28.87 -0.28
N GLU A 2 2.75 28.91 0.96
CA GLU A 2 3.57 28.82 2.18
C GLU A 2 3.76 27.38 2.71
N GLN A 3 2.90 26.45 2.29
CA GLN A 3 2.88 25.07 2.80
C GLN A 3 4.06 24.20 2.29
N ASP A 4 4.78 24.66 1.25
CA ASP A 4 5.95 23.97 0.68
C ASP A 4 7.25 24.21 1.47
N ARG A 5 7.30 25.20 2.38
CA ARG A 5 8.55 25.54 3.10
C ARG A 5 8.71 24.83 4.44
N GLU A 6 7.64 24.31 5.03
CA GLU A 6 7.67 23.61 6.33
C GLU A 6 7.60 22.08 6.22
N TYR A 7 7.33 21.52 5.04
CA TYR A 7 7.46 20.08 4.80
C TYR A 7 8.93 19.72 4.55
N GLY A 8 9.68 19.55 5.64
CA GLY A 8 11.10 19.26 5.64
C GLY A 8 11.46 18.15 4.64
N GLY A 9 12.43 18.42 3.76
CA GLY A 9 12.80 17.53 2.65
C GLY A 9 13.05 16.07 3.04
N TRP A 10 13.41 15.81 4.29
CA TRP A 10 13.54 14.47 4.87
C TRP A 10 12.24 13.65 4.85
N LEU A 11 11.08 14.26 5.14
CA LEU A 11 9.78 13.58 5.07
C LEU A 11 9.40 13.23 3.62
N LYS A 12 9.64 14.15 2.68
CA LYS A 12 9.39 13.93 1.24
C LYS A 12 10.24 12.78 0.68
N ILE A 13 11.50 12.68 1.12
CA ILE A 13 12.42 11.60 0.72
C ILE A 13 11.99 10.27 1.34
N SER A 14 11.64 10.27 2.63
CA SER A 14 11.16 9.08 3.34
C SER A 14 9.91 8.50 2.68
N ASP A 15 8.89 9.33 2.42
CA ASP A 15 7.65 8.87 1.79
C ASP A 15 7.87 8.35 0.37
N SER A 16 8.76 9.00 -0.39
CA SER A 16 9.14 8.53 -1.74
C SER A 16 9.87 7.19 -1.68
N GLY A 17 10.76 7.01 -0.69
CA GLY A 17 11.48 5.76 -0.49
C GLY A 17 10.54 4.61 -0.14
N VAL A 18 9.55 4.85 0.73
CA VAL A 18 8.52 3.86 1.06
C VAL A 18 7.70 3.51 -0.19
N ALA A 19 7.26 4.50 -0.97
CA ALA A 19 6.48 4.25 -2.20
C ALA A 19 7.24 3.40 -3.22
N ILE A 20 8.52 3.72 -3.45
CA ILE A 20 9.39 2.95 -4.36
C ILE A 20 9.61 1.53 -3.83
N GLY A 21 9.89 1.40 -2.52
CA GLY A 21 10.05 0.09 -1.87
C GLY A 21 8.80 -0.77 -1.99
N THR A 22 7.62 -0.21 -1.74
CA THR A 22 6.34 -0.91 -1.87
C THR A 22 6.10 -1.38 -3.31
N LEU A 23 6.40 -0.56 -4.31
CA LEU A 23 6.28 -0.94 -5.72
C LEU A 23 7.26 -2.06 -6.10
N ALA A 24 8.50 -2.01 -5.62
CA ALA A 24 9.47 -3.07 -5.86
C ALA A 24 9.02 -4.42 -5.27
N VAL A 25 8.47 -4.41 -4.05
CA VAL A 25 7.91 -5.62 -3.43
C VAL A 25 6.66 -6.12 -4.17
N ALA A 26 5.82 -5.22 -4.69
CA ALA A 26 4.66 -5.59 -5.50
C ALA A 26 5.06 -6.34 -6.78
N VAL A 27 6.11 -5.86 -7.46
CA VAL A 27 6.69 -6.53 -8.65
C VAL A 27 7.30 -7.87 -8.27
N TRP A 28 8.01 -7.95 -7.15
CA TRP A 28 8.55 -9.23 -6.66
C TRP A 28 7.44 -10.26 -6.39
N MET A 29 6.38 -9.86 -5.68
CA MET A 29 5.23 -10.71 -5.38
C MET A 29 4.46 -11.14 -6.62
N PHE A 30 4.47 -10.33 -7.68
CA PHE A 30 3.90 -10.71 -8.98
C PHE A 30 4.65 -11.88 -9.59
N ILE A 31 5.98 -11.80 -9.59
CA ILE A 31 6.86 -12.84 -10.14
C ILE A 31 6.72 -14.15 -9.36
N ASP A 32 6.52 -14.06 -8.04
CA ASP A 32 6.33 -15.21 -7.14
C ASP A 32 4.94 -15.86 -7.24
N GLY A 33 4.07 -15.38 -8.13
CA GLY A 33 2.72 -15.91 -8.34
C GLY A 33 1.66 -15.41 -7.36
N ASN A 34 2.05 -14.58 -6.38
CA ASN A 34 1.16 -13.99 -5.37
C ASN A 34 0.41 -12.77 -5.94
N THR A 35 -0.44 -13.02 -6.94
CA THR A 35 -1.14 -12.00 -7.73
C THR A 35 -2.02 -11.09 -6.87
N LEU A 36 -2.72 -11.65 -5.86
CA LEU A 36 -3.56 -10.88 -4.94
C LEU A 36 -2.75 -9.88 -4.11
N THR A 37 -1.59 -10.32 -3.62
CA THR A 37 -0.65 -9.48 -2.87
C THR A 37 -0.03 -8.41 -3.74
N SER A 38 0.38 -8.77 -4.96
CA SER A 38 0.92 -7.82 -5.92
C SER A 38 -0.05 -6.70 -6.28
N ILE A 39 -1.33 -7.02 -6.55
CA ILE A 39 -2.36 -6.03 -6.85
C ILE A 39 -2.59 -5.11 -5.64
N SER A 40 -2.65 -5.68 -4.44
CA SER A 40 -2.88 -4.93 -3.21
C SER A 40 -1.73 -3.95 -2.91
N LEU A 41 -0.48 -4.41 -3.04
CA LEU A 41 0.72 -3.58 -2.87
C LEU A 41 0.87 -2.53 -3.97
N SER A 42 0.54 -2.87 -5.22
CA SER A 42 0.55 -1.91 -6.34
C SER A 42 -0.46 -0.79 -6.12
N THR A 43 -1.66 -1.12 -5.63
CA THR A 43 -2.70 -0.14 -5.29
C THR A 43 -2.20 0.78 -4.17
N PHE A 44 -1.55 0.23 -3.15
CA PHE A 44 -0.89 1.00 -2.09
C PHE A 44 0.16 1.98 -2.64
N GLY A 45 1.06 1.49 -3.50
CA GLY A 45 2.11 2.29 -4.12
C GLY A 45 1.56 3.43 -4.98
N VAL A 46 0.55 3.15 -5.81
CA VAL A 46 -0.12 4.16 -6.64
C VAL A 46 -0.80 5.22 -5.79
N ILE A 47 -1.53 4.82 -4.75
CA ILE A 47 -2.18 5.76 -3.82
C ILE A 47 -1.14 6.64 -3.12
N ALA A 48 -0.02 6.07 -2.68
CA ALA A 48 1.06 6.82 -2.04
C ALA A 48 1.69 7.84 -3.00
N VAL A 49 1.96 7.45 -4.25
CA VAL A 49 2.48 8.36 -5.28
C VAL A 49 1.47 9.45 -5.63
N LEU A 50 0.19 9.11 -5.77
CA LEU A 50 -0.88 10.09 -6.01
C LEU A 50 -1.03 11.07 -4.87
N ARG A 51 -0.88 10.63 -3.61
CA ARG A 51 -0.89 11.50 -2.43
C ARG A 51 0.31 12.45 -2.40
N LEU A 52 1.48 12.02 -2.91
CA LEU A 52 2.67 12.86 -3.02
C LEU A 52 2.58 13.87 -4.16
N GLN A 53 1.97 13.50 -5.29
CA GLN A 53 1.92 14.34 -6.49
C GLN A 53 0.69 15.26 -6.56
N SER A 54 -0.44 14.86 -5.97
CA SER A 54 -1.70 15.57 -6.10
C SER A 54 -2.13 16.16 -4.75
N HIS A 55 -2.19 17.49 -4.71
CA HIS A 55 -2.68 18.22 -3.54
C HIS A 55 -4.14 17.87 -3.22
N GLY A 56 -4.97 17.65 -4.25
CA GLY A 56 -6.38 17.29 -4.07
C GLY A 56 -6.58 15.88 -3.50
N VAL A 57 -5.73 14.92 -3.89
CA VAL A 57 -5.75 13.57 -3.30
C VAL A 57 -5.33 13.64 -1.84
N ARG A 58 -4.29 14.44 -1.55
CA ARG A 58 -3.79 14.64 -0.20
C ARG A 58 -4.84 15.28 0.70
N GLU A 59 -5.48 16.35 0.24
CA GLU A 59 -6.54 17.06 0.97
C GLU A 59 -7.75 16.16 1.21
N TRP A 60 -8.16 15.38 0.21
CA TRP A 60 -9.22 14.38 0.38
C TRP A 60 -8.83 13.29 1.39
N THR A 61 -7.59 12.77 1.35
CA THR A 61 -7.13 11.77 2.32
C THR A 61 -7.06 12.33 3.74
N ASP A 62 -6.71 13.60 3.89
CA ASP A 62 -6.61 14.23 5.21
C ASP A 62 -8.04 14.50 5.75
N GLU A 63 -8.98 14.95 4.91
CA GLU A 63 -10.39 15.12 5.27
C GLU A 63 -11.10 13.79 5.62
N HIS A 64 -10.81 12.74 4.86
CA HIS A 64 -11.40 11.41 5.02
C HIS A 64 -10.44 10.41 5.66
N THR A 65 -9.61 10.87 6.62
CA THR A 65 -8.52 10.08 7.23
C THR A 65 -8.97 8.69 7.69
N TRP A 66 -10.13 8.58 8.34
CA TRP A 66 -10.65 7.29 8.83
C TRP A 66 -11.04 6.32 7.71
N LEU A 67 -11.71 6.82 6.67
CA LEU A 67 -12.06 6.03 5.49
C LEU A 67 -10.81 5.57 4.74
N PHE A 68 -9.85 6.48 4.60
CA PHE A 68 -8.57 6.18 3.99
C PHE A 68 -7.82 5.09 4.77
N PHE A 69 -7.76 5.22 6.10
CA PHE A 69 -7.14 4.21 6.96
C PHE A 69 -7.86 2.86 6.88
N ALA A 70 -9.19 2.85 6.82
CA ALA A 70 -9.97 1.63 6.64
C ALA A 70 -9.67 0.94 5.30
N LEU A 71 -9.58 1.71 4.20
CA LEU A 71 -9.21 1.18 2.88
C LEU A 71 -7.79 0.62 2.86
N LEU A 72 -6.82 1.34 3.44
CA LEU A 72 -5.44 0.86 3.57
C LEU A 72 -5.36 -0.41 4.41
N THR A 73 -6.13 -0.49 5.50
CA THR A 73 -6.21 -1.68 6.35
C THR A 73 -6.78 -2.87 5.58
N LEU A 74 -7.86 -2.66 4.82
CA LEU A 74 -8.45 -3.70 3.98
C LEU A 74 -7.47 -4.21 2.92
N LEU A 75 -6.78 -3.31 2.23
CA LEU A 75 -5.74 -3.67 1.25
C LEU A 75 -4.59 -4.42 1.91
N ALA A 76 -4.19 -4.04 3.12
CA ALA A 76 -3.14 -4.75 3.86
C ALA A 76 -3.60 -6.17 4.23
N LEU A 77 -4.86 -6.35 4.67
CA LEU A 77 -5.42 -7.67 4.95
C LEU A 77 -5.46 -8.55 3.70
N LEU A 78 -5.86 -8.01 2.54
CA LEU A 78 -5.83 -8.73 1.27
C LEU A 78 -4.41 -9.12 0.86
N ALA A 79 -3.44 -8.21 1.07
CA ALA A 79 -2.05 -8.48 0.79
C ALA A 79 -1.50 -9.64 1.65
N VAL A 80 -1.82 -9.64 2.96
CA VAL A 80 -1.43 -10.71 3.88
C VAL A 80 -2.12 -12.02 3.53
N ALA A 81 -3.43 -11.99 3.25
CA ALA A 81 -4.19 -13.18 2.87
C ALA A 81 -3.64 -13.84 1.60
N GLY A 82 -3.15 -13.04 0.64
CA GLY A 82 -2.56 -13.55 -0.60
C GLY A 82 -1.24 -14.32 -0.42
N VAL A 83 -0.51 -14.10 0.68
CA VAL A 83 0.73 -14.83 1.02
C VAL A 83 0.52 -15.81 2.17
N TYR A 84 -0.65 -15.78 2.83
CA TYR A 84 -0.90 -16.62 3.99
C TYR A 84 -0.92 -18.10 3.57
N PRO A 85 -0.05 -18.96 4.14
CA PRO A 85 -0.03 -20.37 3.80
C PRO A 85 -1.30 -21.01 4.37
N VAL A 86 -2.31 -21.18 3.52
CA VAL A 86 -3.49 -21.97 3.87
C VAL A 86 -3.07 -23.43 3.79
N GLU A 87 -2.59 -23.97 4.90
CA GLU A 87 -2.39 -25.42 4.99
C GLU A 87 -3.72 -26.10 4.69
N PRO A 88 -3.79 -27.03 3.72
CA PRO A 88 -5.01 -27.77 3.48
C PRO A 88 -5.34 -28.54 4.75
N LEU A 89 -6.58 -28.38 5.25
CA LEU A 89 -7.08 -29.10 6.41
C LEU A 89 -6.72 -30.59 6.28
N PRO A 90 -6.19 -31.23 7.34
CA PRO A 90 -5.79 -32.63 7.28
C PRO A 90 -6.96 -33.45 6.75
N LYS A 91 -6.72 -34.12 5.62
CA LYS A 91 -7.71 -34.96 4.95
C LYS A 91 -8.13 -36.03 5.95
N LYS A 92 -9.34 -35.90 6.50
CA LYS A 92 -9.89 -36.88 7.46
C LYS A 92 -10.04 -38.21 6.72
N SER A 93 -9.11 -39.14 6.92
CA SER A 93 -9.23 -40.51 6.44
C SER A 93 -10.35 -41.17 7.24
N ILE A 94 -11.48 -41.41 6.59
CA ILE A 94 -12.52 -42.34 7.05
C ILE A 94 -12.17 -43.71 6.50
#